data_AF-A0A935NUS2-F1
#
_entry.id   AF-A0A935NUS2-F1
#
_cell.length_a   1.000
_cell.length_b   1.000
_cell.length_c   1.000
_cell.angle_alpha   90.00
_cell.angle_beta   90.00
_cell.angle_gamma   90.00
#
_symmetry.space_group_name_H-M   'P 1'
#
loop_
_entity.id
_entity.type
_entity.pdbx_description
1 polymer ?
#
loop_
_entity_poly.entity_id
_entity_poly.type
_entity_poly.pdbx_seq_one_letter_code
_entity_poly.pdbx_strand_id
1 'polypeptide(L)'
;MPPASPAPPSSRRSLVIASYAAVCTLWGSTYLAIAVALEGFPPYLLGALRFLLAGSALLAVARWRKEPWPERRQWLGAAVAGLFLFVLGNGLIAAAERSLSSSVTSVLAATMPLWMTVFGRLLGTPVRRSEAVGVALGLVGVLVMNTSGELRASPAGVVMVLLSPMAWAVGSLVGQRLPSPPGLMRVGSQMLTGGLQMAVVSLALGERMAHLPSGRAVAAAMYLLVAGSLIGFSAYSYLLQHTRPAVATSYAYVNPVIAMALGILLAGETFDVAGAVGAAIILAAILLVGLARHHRPQAVVLRELPRAPDEPDDLDGAAARRGRQRAAYQHD
;
A
#
# COMPACT_ATOMS: atom_id res chain seq x y z
N MET A 1 18.77 35.06 -10.28
CA MET A 1 18.00 33.85 -10.60
C MET A 1 18.74 32.64 -10.07
N PRO A 2 18.17 31.80 -9.20
CA PRO A 2 18.79 30.53 -8.89
C PRO A 2 18.84 29.67 -10.17
N PRO A 3 19.96 28.95 -10.43
CA PRO A 3 20.07 28.11 -11.62
C PRO A 3 19.01 27.00 -11.58
N ALA A 4 18.34 26.80 -12.72
CA ALA A 4 17.39 25.71 -12.90
C ALA A 4 18.10 24.38 -12.63
N SER A 5 17.54 23.58 -11.72
CA SER A 5 18.09 22.24 -11.42
C SER A 5 18.15 21.41 -12.72
N PRO A 6 19.26 20.72 -12.99
CA PRO A 6 19.41 19.96 -14.23
C PRO A 6 18.34 18.88 -14.33
N ALA A 7 17.74 18.74 -15.51
CA ALA A 7 16.76 17.70 -15.78
C ALA A 7 17.40 16.31 -15.56
N PRO A 8 16.67 15.36 -14.96
CA PRO A 8 17.20 14.01 -14.76
C PRO A 8 17.53 13.34 -16.11
N PRO A 9 18.56 12.46 -16.15
CA PRO A 9 18.95 11.77 -17.37
C PRO A 9 17.77 10.99 -17.98
N SER A 10 17.72 10.91 -19.32
CA SER A 10 16.60 10.33 -20.09
C SER A 10 16.23 8.90 -19.67
N SER A 11 17.22 8.09 -19.26
CA SER A 11 17.03 6.73 -18.76
C SER A 11 16.28 6.66 -17.42
N ARG A 12 16.42 7.68 -16.56
CA ARG A 12 15.68 7.75 -15.29
C ARG A 12 14.22 8.11 -15.54
N ARG A 13 13.94 8.98 -16.52
CA ARG A 13 12.57 9.36 -16.90
C ARG A 13 11.81 8.19 -17.51
N SER A 14 12.44 7.41 -18.41
CA SER A 14 11.81 6.22 -19.00
C SER A 14 11.49 5.15 -17.95
N LEU A 15 12.39 4.91 -16.98
CA LEU A 15 12.15 3.95 -15.90
C LEU A 15 11.01 4.38 -14.96
N VAL A 16 10.87 5.67 -14.67
CA VAL A 16 9.73 6.20 -13.91
C VAL A 16 8.42 5.95 -14.66
N ILE A 17 8.37 6.25 -15.96
CA ILE A 17 7.17 6.03 -16.78
C ILE A 17 6.84 4.53 -16.85
N ALA A 18 7.82 3.69 -17.10
CA ALA A 18 7.65 2.24 -17.14
C ALA A 18 7.16 1.69 -15.79
N SER A 19 7.71 2.16 -14.68
CA SER A 19 7.28 1.77 -13.33
C SER A 19 5.84 2.21 -13.05
N TYR A 20 5.48 3.45 -13.43
CA TYR A 20 4.12 3.96 -13.27
C TYR A 20 3.12 3.17 -14.11
N ALA A 21 3.45 2.90 -15.37
CA ALA A 21 2.62 2.09 -16.26
C ALA A 21 2.44 0.68 -15.69
N ALA A 22 3.52 0.05 -15.22
CA ALA A 22 3.47 -1.26 -14.60
C ALA A 22 2.60 -1.28 -13.34
N VAL A 23 2.72 -0.30 -12.44
CA VAL A 23 1.86 -0.26 -11.24
C VAL A 23 0.40 -0.10 -11.62
N CYS A 24 0.08 0.82 -12.55
CA CYS A 24 -1.30 1.01 -13.00
C CYS A 24 -1.89 -0.27 -13.61
N THR A 25 -1.18 -0.88 -14.55
CA THR A 25 -1.70 -2.05 -15.29
C THR A 25 -1.73 -3.30 -14.44
N LEU A 26 -0.64 -3.60 -13.72
CA LEU A 26 -0.52 -4.84 -12.96
C LEU A 26 -1.39 -4.82 -11.71
N TRP A 27 -1.51 -3.69 -11.00
CA TRP A 27 -2.40 -3.64 -9.84
C TRP A 27 -3.86 -3.46 -10.25
N GLY A 28 -4.15 -2.78 -11.36
CA GLY A 28 -5.49 -2.77 -11.95
C GLY A 28 -5.98 -4.17 -12.34
N SER A 29 -5.14 -4.98 -12.98
CA SER A 29 -5.48 -6.34 -13.38
C SER A 29 -5.52 -7.34 -12.23
N THR A 30 -4.91 -7.03 -11.07
CA THR A 30 -4.86 -7.99 -9.95
C THR A 30 -6.24 -8.34 -9.39
N TYR A 31 -7.24 -7.45 -9.45
CA TYR A 31 -8.59 -7.78 -9.01
C TYR A 31 -9.16 -8.96 -9.80
N LEU A 32 -9.13 -8.89 -11.14
CA LEU A 32 -9.57 -10.00 -11.97
C LEU A 32 -8.73 -11.27 -11.74
N ALA A 33 -7.41 -11.11 -11.59
CA ALA A 33 -6.55 -12.27 -11.34
C ALA A 33 -6.78 -12.91 -9.96
N ILE A 34 -7.18 -12.14 -8.94
CA ILE A 34 -7.59 -12.69 -7.63
C ILE A 34 -8.88 -13.48 -7.83
N ALA A 35 -9.91 -12.90 -8.44
CA ALA A 35 -11.17 -13.60 -8.73
C ALA A 35 -10.95 -14.95 -9.44
N VAL A 36 -10.09 -14.98 -10.47
CA VAL A 36 -9.75 -16.23 -11.19
C VAL A 36 -8.95 -17.21 -10.33
N ALA A 37 -8.02 -16.73 -9.49
CA ALA A 37 -7.27 -17.61 -8.60
C ALA A 37 -8.16 -18.21 -7.50
N LEU A 38 -9.19 -17.49 -7.06
CA LEU A 38 -10.15 -17.95 -6.04
C LEU A 38 -11.02 -19.13 -6.51
N GLU A 39 -11.07 -19.43 -7.82
CA GLU A 39 -11.67 -20.66 -8.35
C GLU A 39 -10.97 -21.93 -7.84
N GLY A 40 -9.68 -21.83 -7.45
CA GLY A 40 -8.87 -22.94 -6.97
C GLY A 40 -8.28 -22.78 -5.57
N PHE A 41 -8.17 -21.55 -5.06
CA PHE A 41 -7.52 -21.28 -3.79
C PHE A 41 -8.43 -20.54 -2.80
N PRO A 42 -8.43 -20.93 -1.51
CA PRO A 42 -9.01 -20.10 -0.46
C PRO A 42 -8.31 -18.73 -0.36
N PRO A 43 -9.04 -17.65 0.01
CA PRO A 43 -8.52 -16.29 0.02
C PRO A 43 -7.24 -16.07 0.82
N TYR A 44 -7.22 -16.46 2.10
CA TYR A 44 -6.07 -16.20 2.95
C TYR A 44 -4.91 -17.16 2.64
N LEU A 45 -5.20 -18.39 2.20
CA LEU A 45 -4.20 -19.34 1.74
C LEU A 45 -3.49 -18.84 0.47
N LEU A 46 -4.25 -18.32 -0.51
CA LEU A 46 -3.71 -17.71 -1.72
C LEU A 46 -2.74 -16.57 -1.36
N GLY A 47 -3.19 -15.66 -0.49
CA GLY A 47 -2.37 -14.54 -0.04
C GLY A 47 -1.14 -14.98 0.75
N ALA A 48 -1.27 -15.99 1.63
CA ALA A 48 -0.16 -16.57 2.37
C ALA A 48 0.92 -17.10 1.42
N LEU A 49 0.56 -17.98 0.49
CA LEU A 49 1.50 -18.54 -0.49
C LEU A 49 2.16 -17.43 -1.31
N ARG A 50 1.36 -16.52 -1.85
CA ARG A 50 1.81 -15.37 -2.66
C ARG A 50 2.84 -14.53 -1.94
N PHE A 51 2.54 -14.06 -0.73
CA PHE A 51 3.38 -13.10 -0.01
C PHE A 51 4.53 -13.75 0.75
N LEU A 52 4.41 -15.02 1.17
CA LEU A 52 5.55 -15.79 1.69
C LEU A 52 6.62 -15.99 0.62
N LEU A 53 6.21 -16.41 -0.59
CA LEU A 53 7.14 -16.63 -1.70
C LEU A 53 7.72 -15.31 -2.19
N ALA A 54 6.90 -14.29 -2.41
CA ALA A 54 7.37 -12.98 -2.86
C ALA A 54 8.28 -12.30 -1.81
N GLY A 55 7.89 -12.32 -0.53
CA GLY A 55 8.68 -11.79 0.57
C GLY A 55 10.03 -12.48 0.69
N SER A 56 10.06 -13.81 0.64
CA SER A 56 11.29 -14.60 0.68
C SER A 56 12.22 -14.29 -0.51
N ALA A 57 11.66 -14.19 -1.72
CA ALA A 57 12.43 -13.84 -2.91
C ALA A 57 13.02 -12.43 -2.82
N LEU A 58 12.25 -11.44 -2.36
CA LEU A 58 12.75 -10.08 -2.17
C LEU A 58 13.81 -9.99 -1.08
N LEU A 59 13.66 -10.73 0.02
CA LEU A 59 14.68 -10.80 1.07
C LEU A 59 15.98 -11.45 0.57
N ALA A 60 15.88 -12.51 -0.25
CA ALA A 60 17.04 -13.13 -0.87
C ALA A 60 17.77 -12.16 -1.81
N VAL A 61 17.04 -11.43 -2.66
CA VAL A 61 17.61 -10.39 -3.52
C VAL A 61 18.21 -9.24 -2.71
N ALA A 62 17.55 -8.78 -1.65
CA ALA A 62 18.06 -7.73 -0.77
C ALA A 62 19.36 -8.17 -0.07
N ARG A 63 19.44 -9.44 0.35
CA ARG A 63 20.68 -10.00 0.90
C ARG A 63 21.80 -10.12 -0.11
N TRP A 64 21.49 -10.53 -1.33
CA TRP A 64 22.46 -10.56 -2.42
C TRP A 64 23.00 -9.15 -2.74
N ARG A 65 22.15 -8.13 -2.64
CA ARG A 65 22.51 -6.71 -2.75
C ARG A 65 23.20 -6.14 -1.50
N LYS A 66 23.45 -6.97 -0.49
CA LYS A 66 24.08 -6.58 0.80
C LYS A 66 23.29 -5.50 1.56
N GLU A 67 21.98 -5.44 1.38
CA GLU A 67 21.13 -4.60 2.24
C GLU A 67 21.19 -5.10 3.70
N PRO A 68 21.20 -4.20 4.70
CA PRO A 68 21.31 -4.57 6.10
C PRO A 68 20.10 -5.40 6.54
N TRP A 69 20.34 -6.42 7.36
CA TRP A 69 19.26 -7.26 7.88
C TRP A 69 18.37 -6.48 8.85
N PRO A 70 17.05 -6.73 8.89
CA PRO A 70 16.19 -5.99 9.78
C PRO A 70 16.49 -6.31 11.25
N GLU A 71 16.56 -5.27 12.06
CA GLU A 71 16.62 -5.39 13.52
C GLU A 71 15.29 -5.87 14.10
N ARG A 72 15.29 -6.31 15.37
CA ARG A 72 14.05 -6.77 16.05
C ARG A 72 12.91 -5.74 15.97
N ARG A 73 13.22 -4.45 16.20
CA ARG A 73 12.21 -3.37 16.12
C ARG A 73 11.69 -3.17 14.71
N GLN A 74 12.52 -3.41 13.70
CA GLN A 74 12.15 -3.30 12.30
C GLN A 74 11.29 -4.49 11.85
N TRP A 75 11.52 -5.69 12.38
CA TRP A 75 10.62 -6.84 12.19
C TRP A 75 9.24 -6.61 12.81
N LEU A 76 9.19 -6.01 14.01
CA LEU A 76 7.91 -5.60 14.61
C LEU A 76 7.20 -4.55 13.75
N GLY A 77 7.94 -3.56 13.25
CA GLY A 77 7.42 -2.56 12.32
C GLY A 77 6.88 -3.19 11.04
N ALA A 78 7.61 -4.16 10.48
CA ALA A 78 7.22 -4.93 9.31
C ALA A 78 5.96 -5.77 9.58
N ALA A 79 5.84 -6.41 10.73
CA ALA A 79 4.68 -7.20 11.11
C ALA A 79 3.41 -6.36 11.30
N VAL A 80 3.53 -5.15 11.86
CA VAL A 80 2.41 -4.21 11.95
C VAL A 80 1.99 -3.73 10.56
N ALA A 81 2.95 -3.33 9.72
CA ALA A 81 2.66 -2.97 8.33
C ALA A 81 2.05 -4.15 7.55
N GLY A 82 2.56 -5.36 7.77
CA GLY A 82 2.09 -6.57 7.10
C GLY A 82 0.64 -6.93 7.45
N LEU A 83 0.25 -6.73 8.72
CA LEU A 83 -1.13 -6.89 9.17
C LEU A 83 -2.07 -5.97 8.40
N PHE A 84 -1.77 -4.68 8.36
CA PHE A 84 -2.65 -3.69 7.73
C PHE A 84 -2.66 -3.79 6.20
N LEU A 85 -1.51 -4.00 5.56
CA LEU A 85 -1.39 -4.00 4.10
C LEU A 85 -1.78 -5.33 3.46
N PHE A 86 -1.41 -6.46 4.09
CA PHE A 86 -1.61 -7.78 3.49
C PHE A 86 -2.79 -8.52 4.10
N VAL A 87 -2.88 -8.65 5.42
CA VAL A 87 -3.97 -9.41 6.07
C VAL A 87 -5.30 -8.67 5.93
N LEU A 88 -5.34 -7.40 6.35
CA LEU A 88 -6.55 -6.58 6.30
C LEU A 88 -6.73 -5.92 4.93
N GLY A 89 -5.65 -5.44 4.31
CA GLY A 89 -5.69 -4.88 2.96
C GLY A 89 -6.02 -5.95 1.92
N ASN A 90 -5.03 -6.73 1.49
CA ASN A 90 -5.21 -7.74 0.44
C ASN A 90 -6.15 -8.90 0.83
N GLY A 91 -6.10 -9.37 2.08
CA GLY A 91 -6.88 -10.52 2.52
C GLY A 91 -8.38 -10.26 2.51
N LEU A 92 -8.82 -9.06 2.95
CA LEU A 92 -10.24 -8.70 2.87
C LEU A 92 -10.72 -8.46 1.43
N ILE A 93 -9.86 -7.98 0.52
CA ILE A 93 -10.18 -7.92 -0.92
C ILE A 93 -10.44 -9.33 -1.44
N ALA A 94 -9.50 -10.25 -1.25
CA ALA A 94 -9.65 -11.63 -1.71
C ALA A 94 -10.86 -12.33 -1.07
N ALA A 95 -11.15 -12.05 0.21
CA ALA A 95 -12.32 -12.61 0.87
C ALA A 95 -13.64 -12.02 0.31
N ALA A 96 -13.67 -10.72 -0.01
CA ALA A 96 -14.81 -10.05 -0.60
C ALA A 96 -15.12 -10.54 -2.02
N GLU A 97 -14.09 -10.81 -2.83
CA GLU A 97 -14.23 -11.29 -4.22
C GLU A 97 -14.82 -12.70 -4.33
N ARG A 98 -15.00 -13.43 -3.22
CA ARG A 98 -15.83 -14.64 -3.22
C ARG A 98 -17.33 -14.35 -3.39
N SER A 99 -17.74 -13.10 -3.17
CA SER A 99 -19.13 -12.68 -3.12
C SER A 99 -19.43 -11.42 -3.95
N LEU A 100 -18.38 -10.75 -4.43
CA LEU A 100 -18.43 -9.53 -5.23
C LEU A 100 -17.58 -9.73 -6.49
N SER A 101 -17.96 -9.08 -7.57
CA SER A 101 -17.20 -9.01 -8.82
C SER A 101 -15.88 -8.26 -8.63
N SER A 102 -14.92 -8.56 -9.48
CA SER A 102 -13.60 -7.92 -9.43
C SER A 102 -13.71 -6.43 -9.75
N SER A 103 -14.61 -6.06 -10.65
CA SER A 103 -14.86 -4.67 -11.02
C SER A 103 -15.46 -3.87 -9.86
N VAL A 104 -16.51 -4.37 -9.21
CA VAL A 104 -17.11 -3.74 -8.01
C VAL A 104 -16.08 -3.59 -6.90
N THR A 105 -15.32 -4.64 -6.65
CA THR A 105 -14.32 -4.67 -5.58
C THR A 105 -13.24 -3.60 -5.81
N SER A 106 -12.78 -3.46 -7.06
CA SER A 106 -11.77 -2.46 -7.43
C SER A 106 -12.23 -1.02 -7.22
N VAL A 107 -13.50 -0.72 -7.51
CA VAL A 107 -14.10 0.61 -7.35
C VAL A 107 -14.18 0.99 -5.88
N LEU A 108 -14.65 0.06 -5.03
CA LEU A 108 -14.74 0.30 -3.58
C LEU A 108 -13.35 0.41 -2.95
N ALA A 109 -12.39 -0.42 -3.38
CA ALA A 109 -11.01 -0.35 -2.93
C ALA A 109 -10.33 0.99 -3.29
N ALA A 110 -10.73 1.63 -4.41
CA ALA A 110 -10.22 2.94 -4.78
C ALA A 110 -10.67 4.08 -3.86
N THR A 111 -11.54 3.84 -2.88
CA THR A 111 -11.86 4.83 -1.83
C THR A 111 -10.71 5.09 -0.85
N MET A 112 -9.59 4.35 -0.93
CA MET A 112 -8.40 4.53 -0.07
C MET A 112 -7.94 6.00 0.08
N PRO A 113 -7.86 6.85 -0.97
CA PRO A 113 -7.46 8.26 -0.82
C PRO A 113 -8.43 9.08 0.04
N LEU A 114 -9.72 8.70 0.09
CA LEU A 114 -10.72 9.32 0.95
C LEU A 114 -10.39 9.02 2.42
N TRP A 115 -10.12 7.75 2.74
CA TRP A 115 -9.71 7.33 4.08
C TRP A 115 -8.37 7.93 4.52
N MET A 116 -7.42 8.07 3.59
CA MET A 116 -6.17 8.80 3.85
C MET A 116 -6.42 10.26 4.23
N THR A 117 -7.47 10.89 3.68
CA THR A 117 -7.86 12.27 4.05
C THR A 117 -8.46 12.30 5.45
N VAL A 118 -9.37 11.37 5.74
CA VAL A 118 -10.03 11.24 7.05
C VAL A 118 -9.01 10.98 8.15
N PHE A 119 -8.18 9.94 8.02
CA PHE A 119 -7.18 9.60 9.03
C PHE A 119 -6.06 10.65 9.11
N GLY A 120 -5.66 11.23 7.98
CA GLY A 120 -4.74 12.36 7.98
C GLY A 120 -5.25 13.53 8.83
N ARG A 121 -6.55 13.86 8.73
CA ARG A 121 -7.19 14.91 9.55
C ARG A 121 -7.18 14.61 11.03
N LEU A 122 -7.45 13.36 11.40
CA LEU A 122 -7.41 12.90 12.80
C LEU A 122 -5.99 13.00 13.37
N LEU A 123 -4.97 12.81 12.53
CA LEU A 123 -3.56 12.98 12.88
C LEU A 123 -3.07 14.44 12.77
N GLY A 124 -3.97 15.42 12.62
CA GLY A 124 -3.64 16.85 12.60
C GLY A 124 -3.29 17.43 11.23
N THR A 125 -3.40 16.67 10.14
CA THR A 125 -3.18 17.20 8.79
C THR A 125 -4.36 18.07 8.38
N PRO A 126 -4.15 19.34 7.96
CA PRO A 126 -5.24 20.19 7.51
C PRO A 126 -5.90 19.62 6.25
N VAL A 127 -7.22 19.76 6.14
CA VAL A 127 -8.02 19.28 5.00
C VAL A 127 -8.63 20.48 4.29
N ARG A 128 -8.49 20.54 2.95
CA ARG A 128 -9.07 21.59 2.11
C ARG A 128 -10.56 21.31 1.89
N ARG A 129 -11.34 22.35 1.59
CA ARG A 129 -12.77 22.21 1.24
C ARG A 129 -12.99 21.22 0.10
N SER A 130 -12.14 21.24 -0.94
CA SER A 130 -12.23 20.30 -2.07
C SER A 130 -11.95 18.85 -1.66
N GLU A 131 -11.04 18.60 -0.72
CA GLU A 131 -10.79 17.26 -0.18
C GLU A 131 -11.99 16.77 0.64
N ALA A 132 -12.60 17.65 1.46
CA ALA A 132 -13.81 17.32 2.23
C ALA A 132 -15.02 17.04 1.33
N VAL A 133 -15.22 17.84 0.28
CA VAL A 133 -16.27 17.62 -0.74
C VAL A 133 -16.03 16.29 -1.45
N GLY A 134 -14.79 15.98 -1.82
CA GLY A 134 -14.44 14.68 -2.43
C GLY A 134 -14.76 13.50 -1.50
N VAL A 135 -14.45 13.60 -0.21
CA VAL A 135 -14.83 12.57 0.78
C VAL A 135 -16.35 12.40 0.84
N ALA A 136 -17.12 13.49 0.97
CA ALA A 136 -18.57 13.43 1.02
C ALA A 136 -19.16 12.82 -0.27
N LEU A 137 -18.67 13.25 -1.43
CA LEU A 137 -19.10 12.72 -2.73
C LEU A 137 -18.80 11.23 -2.86
N GLY A 138 -17.64 10.79 -2.39
CA GLY A 138 -17.27 9.37 -2.41
C GLY A 138 -18.19 8.52 -1.52
N LEU A 139 -18.57 9.02 -0.34
CA LEU A 139 -19.56 8.36 0.51
C LEU A 139 -20.93 8.26 -0.17
N VAL A 140 -21.38 9.32 -0.85
CA VAL A 140 -22.60 9.28 -1.67
C VAL A 140 -22.47 8.22 -2.77
N GLY A 141 -21.33 8.15 -3.45
CA GLY A 141 -21.08 7.15 -4.48
C GLY A 141 -21.18 5.72 -3.94
N VAL A 142 -20.62 5.45 -2.75
CA VAL A 142 -20.75 4.15 -2.08
C VAL A 142 -22.22 3.84 -1.74
N LEU A 143 -22.98 4.82 -1.22
CA LEU A 143 -24.40 4.64 -0.92
C LEU A 143 -25.24 4.36 -2.16
N VAL A 144 -24.99 5.08 -3.26
CA VAL A 144 -25.66 4.82 -4.55
C VAL A 144 -25.31 3.43 -5.05
N MET A 145 -24.02 3.06 -5.02
CA MET A 145 -23.57 1.74 -5.46
C MET A 145 -24.17 0.63 -4.60
N ASN A 146 -24.40 0.86 -3.30
CA ASN A 146 -25.03 -0.10 -2.39
C ASN A 146 -26.50 -0.40 -2.76
N THR A 147 -27.14 0.42 -3.58
CA THR A 147 -28.47 0.11 -4.13
C THR A 147 -28.43 -0.90 -5.27
N SER A 148 -27.25 -1.26 -5.78
CA SER A 148 -27.08 -2.30 -6.79
C SER A 148 -27.52 -3.67 -6.28
N GLY A 149 -27.99 -4.52 -7.19
CA GLY A 149 -28.46 -5.87 -6.85
C GLY A 149 -27.36 -6.72 -6.20
N GLU A 150 -26.13 -6.60 -6.71
CA GLU A 150 -24.97 -7.36 -6.24
C GLU A 150 -24.58 -7.00 -4.79
N LEU A 151 -24.46 -5.70 -4.48
CA LEU A 151 -24.03 -5.26 -3.15
C LEU A 151 -25.08 -5.59 -2.08
N ARG A 152 -26.37 -5.52 -2.44
CA ARG A 152 -27.46 -5.90 -1.54
C ARG A 152 -27.47 -7.39 -1.24
N ALA A 153 -27.05 -8.22 -2.19
CA ALA A 153 -26.96 -9.67 -2.01
C ALA A 153 -25.81 -10.07 -1.07
N SER A 154 -24.75 -9.26 -0.98
CA SER A 154 -23.53 -9.60 -0.25
C SER A 154 -23.08 -8.53 0.77
N PRO A 155 -23.84 -8.20 1.84
CA PRO A 155 -23.46 -7.17 2.81
C PRO A 155 -22.11 -7.42 3.48
N ALA A 156 -21.79 -8.69 3.77
CA ALA A 156 -20.49 -9.06 4.34
C ALA A 156 -19.33 -8.74 3.39
N GLY A 157 -19.50 -9.00 2.09
CA GLY A 157 -18.55 -8.62 1.04
C GLY A 157 -18.29 -7.13 1.02
N VAL A 158 -19.35 -6.33 1.10
CA VAL A 158 -19.29 -4.86 1.14
C VAL A 158 -18.51 -4.35 2.36
N VAL A 159 -18.77 -4.92 3.54
CA VAL A 159 -18.02 -4.55 4.75
C VAL A 159 -16.54 -4.90 4.60
N MET A 160 -16.22 -6.10 4.12
CA MET A 160 -14.83 -6.54 3.93
C MET A 160 -14.08 -5.60 2.96
N VAL A 161 -14.66 -5.29 1.80
CA VAL A 161 -14.01 -4.43 0.80
C VAL A 161 -13.93 -2.96 1.24
N LEU A 162 -14.82 -2.45 2.09
CA LEU A 162 -14.70 -1.10 2.64
C LEU A 162 -13.68 -1.00 3.77
N LEU A 163 -13.52 -2.06 4.57
CA LEU A 163 -12.49 -2.13 5.62
C LEU A 163 -11.08 -2.24 5.04
N SER A 164 -10.92 -2.90 3.90
CA SER A 164 -9.62 -3.05 3.22
C SER A 164 -8.89 -1.71 2.94
N PRO A 165 -9.47 -0.73 2.21
CA PRO A 165 -8.81 0.54 1.93
C PRO A 165 -8.61 1.40 3.17
N MET A 166 -9.45 1.25 4.22
CA MET A 166 -9.22 1.86 5.52
C MET A 166 -7.96 1.29 6.17
N ALA A 167 -7.84 -0.04 6.23
CA ALA A 167 -6.67 -0.72 6.78
C ALA A 167 -5.41 -0.35 6.00
N TRP A 168 -5.50 -0.27 4.66
CA TRP A 168 -4.38 0.16 3.83
C TRP A 168 -3.94 1.59 4.14
N ALA A 169 -4.89 2.51 4.32
CA ALA A 169 -4.61 3.89 4.69
C ALA A 169 -3.93 3.98 6.06
N VAL A 170 -4.43 3.26 7.07
CA VAL A 170 -3.80 3.17 8.40
C VAL A 170 -2.40 2.59 8.30
N GLY A 171 -2.23 1.44 7.63
CA GLY A 171 -0.94 0.79 7.44
C GLY A 171 0.08 1.68 6.74
N SER A 172 -0.37 2.47 5.77
CA SER A 172 0.48 3.43 5.06
C SER A 172 0.92 4.60 5.96
N LEU A 173 0.02 5.14 6.78
CA LEU A 173 0.31 6.26 7.70
C LEU A 173 1.19 5.81 8.87
N VAL A 174 0.86 4.68 9.48
CA VAL A 174 1.59 4.10 10.61
C VAL A 174 2.95 3.57 10.15
N GLY A 175 3.00 2.87 9.01
CA GLY A 175 4.23 2.31 8.45
C GLY A 175 5.31 3.35 8.13
N GLN A 176 4.92 4.61 7.85
CA GLN A 176 5.88 5.71 7.69
C GLN A 176 6.57 6.14 8.99
N ARG A 177 5.98 5.82 10.15
CA ARG A 177 6.48 6.21 11.47
C ARG A 177 7.23 5.07 12.18
N LEU A 178 7.06 3.83 11.72
CA LEU A 178 7.67 2.66 12.32
C LEU A 178 9.12 2.49 11.84
N PRO A 179 10.03 1.97 12.69
CA PRO A 179 11.36 1.58 12.26
C PRO A 179 11.28 0.59 11.10
N SER A 180 12.05 0.84 10.05
CA SER A 180 12.03 0.00 8.85
C SER A 180 13.40 0.00 8.17
N PRO A 181 13.85 -1.14 7.61
CA PRO A 181 15.06 -1.16 6.81
C PRO A 181 14.87 -0.35 5.51
N PRO A 182 15.96 -0.06 4.78
CA PRO A 182 15.89 0.56 3.46
C PRO A 182 15.49 -0.46 2.38
N GLY A 183 15.31 0.04 1.15
CA GLY A 183 15.36 -0.78 -0.06
C GLY A 183 14.32 -1.90 -0.17
N LEU A 184 14.71 -2.99 -0.83
CA LEU A 184 13.87 -4.17 -1.01
C LEU A 184 13.68 -4.95 0.29
N MET A 185 14.61 -4.81 1.24
CA MET A 185 14.52 -5.42 2.56
C MET A 185 13.25 -4.97 3.30
N ARG A 186 12.84 -3.70 3.13
CA ARG A 186 11.57 -3.16 3.66
C ARG A 186 10.37 -3.93 3.12
N VAL A 187 10.27 -3.99 1.80
CA VAL A 187 9.13 -4.61 1.12
C VAL A 187 9.09 -6.11 1.41
N GLY A 188 10.24 -6.78 1.34
CA GLY A 188 10.37 -8.21 1.60
C GLY A 188 10.00 -8.60 3.02
N SER A 189 10.44 -7.84 4.03
CA SER A 189 10.10 -8.13 5.44
C SER A 189 8.61 -7.92 5.75
N GLN A 190 7.99 -6.88 5.18
CA GLN A 190 6.55 -6.63 5.30
C GLN A 190 5.74 -7.75 4.63
N MET A 191 6.12 -8.17 3.42
CA MET A 191 5.47 -9.27 2.72
C MET A 191 5.63 -10.61 3.45
N LEU A 192 6.83 -10.91 3.94
CA LEU A 192 7.08 -12.16 4.64
C LEU A 192 6.25 -12.24 5.93
N THR A 193 6.27 -11.19 6.75
CA THR A 193 5.49 -11.15 8.00
C THR A 193 3.98 -11.13 7.73
N GLY A 194 3.52 -10.38 6.73
CA GLY A 194 2.12 -10.41 6.28
C GLY A 194 1.69 -11.78 5.78
N GLY A 195 2.52 -12.45 4.97
CA GLY A 195 2.26 -13.81 4.48
C GLY A 195 2.18 -14.84 5.62
N LEU A 196 3.07 -14.73 6.62
CA LEU A 196 3.00 -15.56 7.84
C LEU A 196 1.71 -15.34 8.61
N GLN A 197 1.31 -14.08 8.79
CA GLN A 197 0.04 -13.74 9.47
C GLN A 197 -1.17 -14.24 8.66
N MET A 198 -1.15 -14.12 7.34
CA MET A 198 -2.21 -14.67 6.48
C MET A 198 -2.26 -16.20 6.57
N ALA A 199 -1.12 -16.90 6.70
CA ALA A 199 -1.11 -18.33 6.93
C ALA A 199 -1.78 -18.69 8.27
N VAL A 200 -1.50 -17.94 9.34
CA VAL A 200 -2.17 -18.11 10.64
C VAL A 200 -3.68 -17.89 10.53
N VAL A 201 -4.11 -16.83 9.84
CA VAL A 201 -5.54 -16.57 9.63
C VAL A 201 -6.19 -17.67 8.79
N SER A 202 -5.52 -18.13 7.73
CA SER A 202 -5.99 -19.24 6.89
C SER A 202 -6.20 -20.52 7.71
N LEU A 203 -5.24 -20.87 8.57
CA LEU A 203 -5.35 -22.00 9.50
C LEU A 203 -6.48 -21.81 10.51
N ALA A 204 -6.63 -20.61 11.09
CA ALA A 204 -7.67 -20.30 12.06
C ALA A 204 -9.08 -20.35 11.46
N LEU A 205 -9.22 -19.95 10.20
CA LEU A 205 -10.47 -20.06 9.42
C LEU A 205 -10.72 -21.49 8.90
N GLY A 206 -9.77 -22.40 9.07
CA GLY A 206 -9.86 -23.77 8.56
C GLY A 206 -9.86 -23.85 7.04
N GLU A 207 -9.26 -22.87 6.35
CA GLU A 207 -9.16 -22.87 4.90
C GLU A 207 -8.34 -24.07 4.41
N ARG A 208 -8.89 -24.79 3.45
CA ARG A 208 -8.25 -25.93 2.79
C ARG A 208 -8.57 -25.89 1.31
N MET A 209 -7.64 -26.33 0.48
CA MET A 209 -7.94 -26.58 -0.93
C MET A 209 -8.95 -27.73 -0.99
N ALA A 210 -10.15 -27.45 -1.50
CA ALA A 210 -11.20 -28.46 -1.64
C ALA A 210 -10.88 -29.45 -2.78
N HIS A 211 -10.22 -28.95 -3.82
CA HIS A 211 -9.84 -29.69 -5.01
C HIS A 211 -8.47 -29.20 -5.51
N LEU A 212 -7.86 -29.97 -6.41
CA LEU A 212 -6.66 -29.52 -7.11
C LEU A 212 -7.01 -28.28 -7.97
N PRO A 213 -6.29 -27.16 -7.82
CA PRO A 213 -6.54 -25.95 -8.60
C PRO A 213 -6.40 -26.22 -10.10
N SER A 214 -7.29 -25.62 -10.90
CA SER A 214 -7.18 -25.69 -12.36
C SER A 214 -5.90 -24.99 -12.84
N GLY A 215 -5.41 -25.35 -14.04
CA GLY A 215 -4.27 -24.66 -14.65
C GLY A 215 -4.48 -23.15 -14.80
N ARG A 216 -5.72 -22.72 -15.00
CA ARG A 216 -6.14 -21.31 -15.05
C ARG A 216 -5.97 -20.62 -13.69
N ALA A 217 -6.44 -21.23 -12.60
CA ALA A 217 -6.29 -20.70 -11.24
C ALA A 217 -4.81 -20.65 -10.82
N VAL A 218 -4.02 -21.67 -11.16
CA VAL A 218 -2.57 -21.69 -10.93
C VAL A 218 -1.87 -20.58 -11.70
N ALA A 219 -2.18 -20.39 -12.98
CA ALA A 219 -1.61 -19.32 -13.80
C ALA A 219 -1.95 -17.93 -13.23
N ALA A 220 -3.18 -17.73 -12.75
CA ALA A 220 -3.58 -16.50 -12.07
C ALA A 220 -2.83 -16.28 -10.75
N ALA A 221 -2.67 -17.31 -9.93
CA ALA A 221 -1.86 -17.24 -8.70
C ALA A 221 -0.39 -16.91 -8.98
N MET A 222 0.20 -17.50 -10.02
CA MET A 222 1.57 -17.19 -10.47
C MET A 222 1.69 -15.77 -11.01
N TYR A 223 0.69 -15.29 -11.76
CA TYR A 223 0.61 -13.90 -12.19
C TYR A 223 0.57 -12.94 -10.99
N LEU A 224 -0.24 -13.21 -9.98
CA LEU A 224 -0.31 -12.41 -8.76
C LEU A 224 1.02 -12.38 -7.99
N LEU A 225 1.71 -13.52 -7.92
CA LEU A 225 3.03 -13.64 -7.30
C LEU A 225 4.06 -12.79 -8.06
N VAL A 226 4.20 -13.00 -9.36
CA VAL A 226 5.26 -12.35 -10.15
C VAL A 226 4.90 -10.91 -10.48
N ALA A 227 3.79 -10.70 -11.18
CA ALA A 227 3.43 -9.38 -11.69
C ALA A 227 2.89 -8.48 -10.57
N GLY A 228 1.94 -8.99 -9.79
CA GLY A 228 1.32 -8.20 -8.71
C GLY A 228 2.29 -7.90 -7.56
N SER A 229 3.07 -8.89 -7.13
CA SER A 229 3.89 -8.79 -5.90
C SER A 229 5.32 -8.38 -6.19
N LEU A 230 6.06 -9.16 -6.97
CA LEU A 230 7.49 -8.87 -7.21
C LEU A 230 7.68 -7.61 -8.06
N ILE A 231 7.05 -7.55 -9.23
CA ILE A 231 7.19 -6.42 -10.16
C ILE A 231 6.45 -5.20 -9.61
N GLY A 232 5.16 -5.35 -9.28
CA GLY A 232 4.30 -4.27 -8.83
C GLY A 232 4.82 -3.52 -7.60
N PHE A 233 5.14 -4.22 -6.50
CA PHE A 233 5.66 -3.53 -5.31
C PHE A 233 7.07 -2.99 -5.50
N SER A 234 7.93 -3.63 -6.30
CA SER A 234 9.26 -3.09 -6.61
C SER A 234 9.15 -1.80 -7.42
N ALA A 235 8.28 -1.77 -8.44
CA ALA A 235 7.99 -0.58 -9.23
C ALA A 235 7.38 0.54 -8.36
N TYR A 236 6.43 0.20 -7.48
CA TYR A 236 5.84 1.16 -6.55
C TYR A 236 6.88 1.73 -5.56
N SER A 237 7.73 0.88 -4.99
CA SER A 237 8.83 1.32 -4.11
C SER A 237 9.81 2.24 -4.84
N TYR A 238 10.14 1.92 -6.10
CA TYR A 238 10.95 2.79 -6.95
C TYR A 238 10.27 4.15 -7.18
N LEU A 239 8.96 4.18 -7.49
CA LEU A 239 8.21 5.42 -7.67
C LEU A 239 8.19 6.28 -6.41
N LEU A 240 7.99 5.69 -5.23
CA LEU A 240 8.01 6.43 -3.96
C LEU A 240 9.36 7.11 -3.69
N GLN A 241 10.45 6.54 -4.18
CA GLN A 241 11.81 7.09 -4.01
C GLN A 241 12.18 8.12 -5.08
N HIS A 242 11.57 8.05 -6.27
CA HIS A 242 11.99 8.83 -7.45
C HIS A 242 10.93 9.83 -7.93
N THR A 243 9.75 9.86 -7.32
CA THR A 243 8.66 10.77 -7.70
C THR A 243 8.01 11.38 -6.47
N ARG A 244 7.18 12.40 -6.68
CA ARG A 244 6.36 12.96 -5.59
C ARG A 244 5.36 11.88 -5.14
N PRO A 245 5.12 11.70 -3.83
CA PRO A 245 4.16 10.72 -3.32
C PRO A 245 2.79 10.79 -4.00
N ALA A 246 2.31 12.00 -4.32
CA ALA A 246 1.05 12.19 -5.04
C ALA A 246 1.00 11.48 -6.40
N VAL A 247 2.11 11.50 -7.16
CA VAL A 247 2.26 10.80 -8.45
C VAL A 247 2.41 9.30 -8.20
N ALA A 248 3.22 8.90 -7.24
CA ALA A 248 3.39 7.49 -6.90
C ALA A 248 2.07 6.83 -6.46
N THR A 249 1.12 7.57 -5.89
CA THR A 249 -0.19 7.07 -5.46
C THR A 249 -1.32 7.29 -6.47
N SER A 250 -1.09 7.98 -7.59
CA SER A 250 -2.15 8.27 -8.57
C SER A 250 -2.60 7.05 -9.38
N TYR A 251 -1.88 5.93 -9.30
CA TYR A 251 -2.34 4.65 -9.83
C TYR A 251 -3.72 4.27 -9.27
N ALA A 252 -4.04 4.69 -8.03
CA ALA A 252 -5.32 4.36 -7.39
C ALA A 252 -6.53 4.91 -8.18
N TYR A 253 -6.33 5.93 -9.02
CA TYR A 253 -7.37 6.47 -9.92
C TYR A 253 -7.51 5.67 -11.22
N VAL A 254 -6.43 4.97 -11.62
CA VAL A 254 -6.35 4.23 -12.88
C VAL A 254 -6.78 2.78 -12.70
N ASN A 255 -6.43 2.18 -11.55
CA ASN A 255 -6.67 0.77 -11.28
C ASN A 255 -8.14 0.32 -11.48
N PRO A 256 -9.16 1.04 -10.98
CA PRO A 256 -10.54 0.61 -11.16
C PRO A 256 -10.97 0.62 -12.62
N VAL A 257 -10.49 1.57 -13.42
CA VAL A 257 -10.82 1.64 -14.85
C VAL A 257 -10.26 0.42 -15.58
N ILE A 258 -9.03 0.02 -15.24
CA ILE A 258 -8.41 -1.19 -15.80
C ILE A 258 -9.11 -2.45 -15.31
N ALA A 259 -9.41 -2.54 -14.02
CA ALA A 259 -10.13 -3.67 -13.43
C ALA A 259 -11.52 -3.84 -14.07
N MET A 260 -12.29 -2.75 -14.20
CA MET A 260 -13.58 -2.73 -14.87
C MET A 260 -13.48 -3.17 -16.33
N ALA A 261 -12.52 -2.63 -17.08
CA ALA A 261 -12.33 -3.01 -18.48
C ALA A 261 -12.02 -4.51 -18.61
N LEU A 262 -11.13 -5.03 -17.76
CA LEU A 262 -10.77 -6.45 -17.78
C LEU A 262 -11.92 -7.35 -17.29
N GLY A 263 -12.64 -6.95 -16.25
CA GLY A 263 -13.80 -7.68 -15.73
C GLY A 263 -14.91 -7.80 -16.78
N ILE A 264 -15.24 -6.70 -17.46
CA ILE A 264 -16.23 -6.70 -18.54
C ILE A 264 -15.75 -7.54 -19.74
N LEU A 265 -14.51 -7.31 -20.21
CA LEU A 265 -14.03 -7.91 -21.45
C LEU A 265 -13.64 -9.39 -21.32
N LEU A 266 -13.09 -9.80 -20.17
CA LEU A 266 -12.51 -11.14 -19.99
C LEU A 266 -13.30 -12.04 -19.04
N ALA A 267 -14.04 -11.47 -18.09
CA ALA A 267 -14.90 -12.22 -17.16
C ALA A 267 -16.40 -12.09 -17.45
N GLY A 268 -16.80 -11.23 -18.40
CA GLY A 268 -18.21 -11.00 -18.72
C GLY A 268 -18.98 -10.33 -17.57
N GLU A 269 -18.29 -9.61 -16.70
CA GLU A 269 -18.93 -8.87 -15.59
C GLU A 269 -19.83 -7.76 -16.15
N THR A 270 -21.01 -7.58 -15.55
CA THR A 270 -21.97 -6.54 -15.93
C THR A 270 -22.24 -5.59 -14.79
N PHE A 271 -22.58 -4.34 -15.12
CA PHE A 271 -23.00 -3.33 -14.17
C PHE A 271 -24.49 -3.04 -14.35
N ASP A 272 -25.22 -3.05 -13.24
CA ASP A 272 -26.52 -2.40 -13.21
C ASP A 272 -26.34 -0.86 -13.18
N VAL A 273 -27.43 -0.14 -13.46
CA VAL A 273 -27.41 1.33 -13.56
C VAL A 273 -26.93 1.97 -12.25
N ALA A 274 -27.37 1.43 -11.11
CA ALA A 274 -26.95 1.90 -9.79
C ALA A 274 -25.44 1.71 -9.56
N GLY A 275 -24.91 0.54 -9.94
CA GLY A 275 -23.49 0.22 -9.90
C GLY A 275 -22.66 1.16 -10.77
N ALA A 276 -23.09 1.38 -12.01
CA ALA A 276 -22.39 2.27 -12.94
C ALA A 276 -22.37 3.74 -12.46
N VAL A 277 -23.51 4.25 -11.98
CA VAL A 277 -23.61 5.62 -11.45
C VAL A 277 -22.79 5.76 -10.17
N GLY A 278 -22.89 4.81 -9.25
CA GLY A 278 -22.11 4.80 -8.01
C GLY A 278 -20.60 4.78 -8.28
N ALA A 279 -20.15 3.93 -9.21
CA ALA A 279 -18.76 3.88 -9.65
C ALA A 279 -18.30 5.22 -10.24
N ALA A 280 -19.08 5.83 -11.13
CA ALA A 280 -18.74 7.13 -11.71
C ALA A 280 -18.59 8.22 -10.64
N ILE A 281 -19.48 8.25 -9.64
CA ILE A 281 -19.42 9.19 -8.52
C ILE A 281 -18.14 8.96 -7.68
N ILE A 282 -17.82 7.70 -7.36
CA ILE A 282 -16.61 7.35 -6.60
C ILE A 282 -15.35 7.78 -7.37
N LEU A 283 -15.29 7.50 -8.67
CA LEU A 283 -14.16 7.88 -9.52
C LEU A 283 -14.00 9.41 -9.62
N ALA A 284 -15.10 10.15 -9.73
CA ALA A 284 -15.07 11.62 -9.70
C ALA A 284 -14.61 12.16 -8.34
N ALA A 285 -15.07 11.56 -7.24
CA ALA A 285 -14.69 11.93 -5.88
C ALA A 285 -13.18 11.76 -5.63
N ILE A 286 -12.61 10.61 -6.02
CA ILE A 286 -11.17 10.34 -5.84
C ILE A 286 -10.33 11.26 -6.73
N LEU A 287 -10.78 11.55 -7.94
CA LEU A 287 -10.12 12.50 -8.84
C LEU A 287 -10.11 13.91 -8.23
N LEU A 288 -11.23 14.37 -7.67
CA LEU A 288 -11.31 15.67 -7.00
C LEU A 288 -10.33 15.78 -5.82
N VAL A 289 -10.24 14.74 -4.98
CA VAL A 289 -9.26 14.68 -3.88
C VAL A 289 -7.83 14.69 -4.43
N GLY A 290 -7.55 13.92 -5.49
CA GLY A 290 -6.24 13.86 -6.12
C GLY A 290 -5.78 15.21 -6.67
N LEU A 291 -6.64 15.88 -7.42
CA LEU A 291 -6.39 17.22 -7.97
C LEU A 291 -6.17 18.25 -6.85
N ALA A 292 -6.93 18.17 -5.76
CA ALA A 292 -6.76 19.08 -4.61
C ALA A 292 -5.38 18.95 -3.94
N ARG A 293 -4.80 17.75 -3.93
CA ARG A 293 -3.50 17.44 -3.31
C ARG A 293 -2.32 17.86 -4.18
N HIS A 294 -2.45 17.82 -5.51
CA HIS A 294 -1.39 18.28 -6.43
C HIS A 294 -1.03 19.76 -6.24
N HIS A 295 -1.96 20.58 -5.75
CA HIS A 295 -1.77 22.01 -5.55
C HIS A 295 -1.14 22.39 -4.20
N ARG A 296 -0.66 21.43 -3.39
CA ARG A 296 0.10 21.73 -2.16
C ARG A 296 1.61 21.81 -2.45
N PRO A 297 2.27 22.95 -2.21
CA PRO A 297 3.69 22.97 -1.91
C PRO A 297 3.93 22.16 -0.63
N GLN A 298 4.75 21.11 -0.69
CA GLN A 298 5.09 20.28 0.47
C GLN A 298 5.98 21.09 1.43
N ALA A 299 5.38 21.87 2.33
CA ALA A 299 6.13 22.65 3.31
C ALA A 299 5.75 22.38 4.78
N VAL A 300 4.87 21.42 5.10
CA VAL A 300 4.26 21.38 6.45
C VAL A 300 4.34 20.03 7.19
N VAL A 301 5.06 19.02 6.71
CA VAL A 301 5.25 17.76 7.49
C VAL A 301 6.58 17.70 8.26
N LEU A 302 7.48 18.68 8.04
CA LEU A 302 8.72 18.85 8.82
C LEU A 302 8.66 20.06 9.75
N ARG A 303 7.47 20.45 10.23
CA ARG A 303 7.40 21.46 11.29
C ARG A 303 7.74 20.80 12.61
N GLU A 304 9.05 20.78 12.87
CA GLU A 304 9.70 20.88 14.18
C GLU A 304 9.00 20.12 15.31
N LEU A 305 9.44 18.89 15.55
CA LEU A 305 9.57 18.45 16.94
C LEU A 305 10.52 19.45 17.63
N PRO A 306 10.30 19.82 18.90
CA PRO A 306 11.32 20.49 19.69
C PRO A 306 12.60 19.69 19.50
N ARG A 307 13.70 20.36 19.13
CA ARG A 307 15.02 19.73 19.28
C ARG A 307 15.04 19.14 20.69
N ALA A 308 15.47 17.89 20.80
CA ALA A 308 15.85 17.38 22.12
C ALA A 308 16.71 18.46 22.78
N PRO A 309 16.49 18.80 24.06
CA PRO A 309 17.28 19.83 24.73
C PRO A 309 18.74 19.51 24.45
N ASP A 310 19.46 20.50 23.91
CA ASP A 310 20.85 20.37 23.51
C ASP A 310 21.57 19.62 24.61
N GLU A 311 22.10 18.44 24.27
CA GLU A 311 23.06 17.77 25.12
C GLU A 311 24.16 18.81 25.34
N PRO A 312 24.44 19.24 26.59
CA PRO A 312 25.39 20.31 26.81
C PRO A 312 26.72 19.88 26.20
N ASP A 313 27.29 20.80 25.43
CA ASP A 313 28.55 20.70 24.69
C ASP A 313 29.72 20.52 25.68
N ASP A 314 29.79 19.35 26.35
CA ASP A 314 30.76 19.06 27.41
C ASP A 314 31.98 18.30 26.86
N LEU A 315 32.26 18.47 25.57
CA LEU A 315 33.50 18.03 24.95
C LEU A 315 34.70 18.88 25.41
N ASP A 316 34.47 20.11 25.88
CA ASP A 316 35.51 20.94 26.50
C ASP A 316 35.76 20.58 27.99
N GLY A 317 34.73 20.11 28.71
CA GLY A 317 34.85 19.69 30.11
C GLY A 317 35.64 18.39 30.30
N ALA A 318 35.49 17.43 29.37
CA ALA A 318 36.19 16.15 29.45
C ALA A 318 37.71 16.28 29.16
N ALA A 319 38.12 17.20 28.29
CA ALA A 319 39.53 17.49 28.01
C ALA A 319 40.20 18.25 29.18
N ALA A 320 39.49 19.21 29.80
CA ALA A 320 39.98 19.96 30.95
C ALA A 320 40.13 19.10 32.22
N ARG A 321 39.30 18.06 32.40
CA ARG A 321 39.42 17.11 33.53
C ARG A 321 40.56 16.11 33.35
N ARG A 322 40.84 15.66 32.12
CA ARG A 322 41.99 14.77 31.82
C ARG A 322 43.34 15.49 31.93
N GLY A 323 43.40 16.80 31.65
CA GLY A 323 44.61 17.61 31.84
C GLY A 323 45.00 17.78 33.31
N ARG A 324 44.03 18.00 34.21
CA ARG A 324 44.30 18.18 35.66
C ARG A 324 44.66 16.88 36.37
N GLN A 325 44.11 15.74 35.96
CA GLN A 325 44.48 14.43 36.53
C GLN A 325 45.91 13.98 36.14
N ARG A 326 46.45 14.43 35.01
CA ARG A 326 47.85 14.15 34.64
C ARG A 326 48.87 15.02 35.39
N ALA A 327 48.50 16.24 35.77
CA ALA A 327 49.36 17.13 36.56
C ALA A 327 49.49 16.69 38.03
N ALA A 328 48.50 15.95 38.56
CA ALA A 328 48.49 15.49 39.95
C ALA A 328 49.30 14.20 40.20
N TYR A 329 49.90 13.59 39.16
CA TYR A 329 50.70 12.36 39.26
C TYR A 329 52.20 12.57 38.97
N GLN A 330 52.63 13.82 38.77
CA GLN A 330 54.03 14.16 38.48
C GLN A 330 54.76 14.87 39.66
N HIS A 331 54.11 14.94 40.82
CA HIS A 331 54.72 15.35 42.08
C HIS A 331 54.33 14.37 43.18
N ASP A 332 54.93 13.18 43.12
CA ASP A 332 55.24 12.30 44.26
C ASP A 332 56.39 11.36 43.83
#